data_AF-A0A965XR79-F1
#
_entry.id   AF-A0A965XR79-F1
#
_cell.length_a   1.000
_cell.length_b   1.000
_cell.length_c   1.000
_cell.angle_alpha   90.00
_cell.angle_beta   90.00
_cell.angle_gamma   90.00
#
_symmetry.space_group_name_H-M   'P 1'
#
loop_
_entity.id
_entity.type
_entity.pdbx_description
1 polymer ?
#
loop_
_entity_poly.entity_id
_entity_poly.type
_entity_poly.pdbx_seq_one_letter_code
_entity_poly.pdbx_strand_id
1 'polypeptide(L)'
;MKKPLNGMLIFGVITTFVFGSTLATSLVGAFWGPKDIWWTPASMALPLSQTANDFQMFIAGTPVDELVTSDRLQTIDAQEHEFKVALEDIRIRKNNWLATKARELTMAVFQAFGFGLGLGFLCTGLLSRLSAFKSGEKQRRESP
;
A
#
# COMPACT_ATOMS: atom_id res chain seq x y z
N MET A 1 17.18 30.02 35.17
CA MET A 1 17.81 29.16 34.15
C MET A 1 16.73 28.30 33.49
N LYS A 2 16.55 28.37 32.16
CA LYS A 2 15.58 27.53 31.43
C LYS A 2 16.07 26.08 31.48
N LYS A 3 15.28 25.14 32.00
CA LYS A 3 15.64 23.71 31.98
C LYS A 3 15.83 23.28 30.52
N PRO A 4 16.95 22.65 30.14
CA PRO A 4 17.14 22.17 28.78
C PRO A 4 16.02 21.18 28.43
N LEU A 5 15.41 21.33 27.25
CA LEU A 5 14.42 20.37 26.79
C LEU A 5 15.08 18.98 26.67
N ASN A 6 14.37 17.94 27.10
CA ASN A 6 14.81 16.57 26.96
C ASN A 6 14.86 16.20 25.47
N GLY A 7 16.07 15.99 24.93
CA GLY A 7 16.29 15.65 23.52
C GLY A 7 15.53 14.39 23.08
N MET A 8 15.39 13.40 23.96
CA MET A 8 14.60 12.19 23.70
C MET A 8 13.12 12.51 23.50
N LEU A 9 12.59 13.46 24.27
CA LEU A 9 11.19 13.87 24.15
C LEU A 9 10.95 14.60 22.82
N ILE A 10 11.84 15.53 22.43
CA ILE A 10 11.74 16.22 21.13
C ILE A 10 11.83 15.21 19.99
N PHE A 11 12.84 14.36 20.01
CA PHE A 11 13.05 13.35 18.99
C PHE A 11 11.86 12.38 18.88
N GLY A 12 11.32 11.95 20.02
CA GLY A 12 10.13 11.12 20.10
C GLY A 12 8.91 11.80 19.49
N VAL A 13 8.65 13.06 19.81
CA VAL A 13 7.54 13.84 19.21
C VAL A 13 7.68 13.89 17.69
N ILE A 14 8.82 14.37 17.18
CA ILE A 14 9.04 14.54 15.73
C ILE A 14 8.86 13.21 15.00
N THR A 15 9.53 12.16 15.48
CA THR A 15 9.50 10.84 14.87
C THR A 15 8.09 10.25 14.89
N THR A 16 7.37 10.37 16.01
CA THR A 16 5.99 9.89 16.15
C THR A 16 5.07 10.56 15.14
N PHE A 17 5.13 11.88 14.98
CA PHE A 17 4.27 12.58 14.04
C PHE A 17 4.61 12.30 12.58
N VAL A 18 5.90 12.27 12.22
CA VAL A 18 6.34 11.99 10.85
C VAL A 18 5.96 10.56 10.43
N PHE A 19 6.35 9.56 11.23
CA PHE A 19 6.06 8.16 10.90
C PHE A 19 4.59 7.80 11.13
N GLY A 20 3.93 8.41 12.12
CA GLY A 20 2.51 8.17 12.37
C GLY A 20 1.61 8.70 11.24
N SER A 21 1.94 9.87 10.69
CA SER A 21 1.17 10.44 9.58
C SER A 21 1.32 9.61 8.31
N THR A 22 2.55 9.21 7.98
CA THR A 22 2.81 8.38 6.80
C THR A 22 2.24 6.98 6.94
N LEU A 23 2.31 6.37 8.13
CA LEU A 23 1.63 5.12 8.46
C LEU A 23 0.12 5.20 8.23
N ALA A 24 -0.51 6.26 8.73
CA ALA A 24 -1.94 6.47 8.55
C ALA A 24 -2.30 6.57 7.06
N THR A 25 -1.53 7.33 6.28
CA THR A 25 -1.73 7.45 4.83
C THR A 25 -1.62 6.11 4.12
N SER A 26 -0.59 5.30 4.40
CA SER A 26 -0.42 4.00 3.75
C SER A 26 -1.51 3.00 4.16
N LEU A 27 -1.98 3.02 5.42
CA LEU A 27 -3.11 2.19 5.84
C LEU A 27 -4.42 2.61 5.18
N VAL A 28 -4.74 3.90 5.17
CA VAL A 28 -5.95 4.41 4.49
C VAL A 28 -5.90 4.08 3.01
N GLY A 29 -4.75 4.31 2.37
CA GLY A 29 -4.52 3.95 0.97
C GLY A 29 -4.76 2.47 0.71
N ALA A 30 -4.23 1.58 1.53
CA ALA A 30 -4.34 0.13 1.34
C ALA A 30 -5.77 -0.43 1.56
N PHE A 31 -6.55 0.15 2.48
CA PHE A 31 -7.86 -0.38 2.86
C PHE A 31 -9.05 0.37 2.24
N TRP A 32 -8.94 1.69 2.07
CA TRP A 32 -9.99 2.57 1.55
C TRP A 32 -9.65 3.20 0.19
N GLY A 33 -8.48 2.91 -0.38
CA GLY A 33 -8.12 3.41 -1.70
C GLY A 33 -9.06 2.91 -2.83
N PRO A 34 -9.23 3.70 -3.90
CA PRO A 34 -10.02 3.32 -5.06
C PRO A 34 -9.38 2.13 -5.78
N LYS A 35 -10.13 1.03 -5.97
CA LYS A 35 -9.62 -0.23 -6.53
C LYS A 35 -9.66 -0.28 -8.05
N ASP A 36 -10.59 0.49 -8.64
CA ASP A 36 -10.89 0.40 -10.07
C ASP A 36 -10.05 1.34 -10.94
N ILE A 37 -9.17 2.14 -10.36
CA ILE A 37 -8.31 3.05 -11.12
C ILE A 37 -6.98 2.41 -11.56
N TRP A 38 -6.67 1.20 -11.08
CA TRP A 38 -5.36 0.55 -11.25
C TRP A 38 -5.27 -0.37 -12.47
N TRP A 39 -6.20 -0.23 -13.43
CA TRP A 39 -6.13 -0.94 -14.69
C TRP A 39 -4.95 -0.43 -15.53
N THR A 40 -4.18 -1.34 -16.13
CA THR A 40 -3.15 -0.96 -17.10
C THR A 40 -3.74 -0.11 -18.24
N PRO A 41 -2.99 0.85 -18.80
CA PRO A 41 -3.41 1.57 -20.00
C PRO A 41 -3.73 0.60 -21.14
N ALA A 42 -4.69 0.94 -22.00
CA ALA A 42 -5.08 0.07 -23.12
C ALA A 42 -3.90 -0.25 -24.06
N SER A 43 -2.97 0.69 -24.23
CA SER A 43 -1.73 0.49 -24.99
C SER A 43 -0.79 -0.59 -24.40
N MET A 44 -0.92 -0.87 -23.11
CA MET A 44 -0.18 -1.90 -22.37
C MET A 44 -1.00 -3.16 -22.11
N ALA A 45 -2.11 -3.36 -22.84
CA ALA A 45 -2.89 -4.58 -22.72
C ALA A 45 -2.06 -5.79 -23.18
N LEU A 46 -2.05 -6.85 -22.37
CA LEU A 46 -1.25 -8.05 -22.61
C LEU A 46 -1.97 -8.99 -23.58
N PRO A 47 -1.24 -9.71 -24.45
CA PRO A 47 -1.83 -10.78 -25.23
C PRO A 47 -2.27 -11.93 -24.31
N LEU A 48 -3.30 -12.67 -24.71
CA LEU A 48 -3.85 -13.81 -23.95
C LEU A 48 -2.77 -14.84 -23.56
N SER A 49 -1.77 -15.06 -24.42
CA SER A 49 -0.67 -15.98 -24.16
C SER A 49 0.21 -15.60 -22.95
N GLN A 50 0.25 -14.31 -22.59
CA GLN A 50 1.05 -13.82 -21.46
C GLN A 50 0.29 -13.85 -20.13
N THR A 51 -1.03 -14.11 -20.14
CA THR A 51 -1.86 -14.05 -18.93
C THR A 51 -2.11 -15.41 -18.28
N ALA A 52 -1.70 -16.52 -18.91
CA ALA A 52 -1.98 -17.88 -18.45
C ALA A 52 -1.45 -18.20 -17.03
N ASN A 53 -0.40 -17.50 -16.58
CA ASN A 53 0.14 -17.62 -15.22
C ASN A 53 -0.70 -16.88 -14.17
N ASP A 54 -1.50 -15.89 -14.58
CA ASP A 54 -2.34 -15.09 -13.68
C ASP A 54 -3.78 -15.62 -13.66
N PHE A 55 -4.35 -15.95 -14.81
CA PHE A 55 -5.70 -16.49 -14.94
C PHE A 55 -5.91 -17.20 -16.29
N GLN A 56 -7.02 -17.95 -16.39
CA GLN A 56 -7.48 -18.59 -17.62
C GLN A 56 -8.91 -18.14 -17.93
N MET A 57 -9.20 -17.94 -19.22
CA MET A 57 -10.53 -17.53 -19.69
C MET A 57 -11.17 -18.69 -20.43
N PHE A 58 -12.45 -18.94 -20.15
CA PHE A 58 -13.22 -20.01 -20.74
C PHE A 58 -14.54 -19.46 -21.29
N ILE A 59 -15.00 -20.00 -22.42
CA ILE A 59 -16.35 -19.77 -22.96
C ILE A 59 -17.01 -21.14 -23.10
N ALA A 60 -18.20 -21.30 -22.50
CA ALA A 60 -18.92 -22.58 -22.47
C ALA A 60 -18.05 -23.77 -21.98
N GLY A 61 -17.17 -23.51 -21.01
CA GLY A 61 -16.27 -24.53 -20.44
C GLY A 61 -15.04 -24.87 -21.31
N THR A 62 -14.87 -24.26 -22.48
CA THR A 62 -13.70 -24.45 -23.35
C THR A 62 -12.73 -23.27 -23.18
N PRO A 63 -11.42 -23.51 -23.03
CA PRO A 63 -10.41 -22.46 -23.01
C PRO A 63 -10.50 -21.54 -24.25
N VAL A 64 -10.35 -20.23 -24.06
CA VAL A 64 -10.48 -19.26 -25.18
C VAL A 64 -9.37 -19.42 -26.21
N ASP A 65 -8.15 -19.76 -25.79
CA ASP A 65 -7.04 -20.09 -26.68
C ASP A 65 -7.35 -21.29 -27.58
N GLU A 66 -8.01 -22.31 -27.06
CA GLU A 66 -8.50 -23.46 -27.84
C GLU A 66 -9.59 -23.04 -28.84
N LEU A 67 -10.54 -22.21 -28.42
CA LEU A 67 -11.62 -21.73 -29.29
C LEU A 67 -11.12 -20.87 -30.45
N VAL A 68 -10.10 -20.05 -30.20
CA VAL A 68 -9.45 -19.23 -31.23
C VAL A 68 -8.64 -20.10 -32.19
N THR A 69 -7.82 -21.02 -31.68
CA THR A 69 -6.98 -21.90 -32.51
C THR A 69 -7.78 -22.91 -33.34
N SER A 70 -9.01 -23.24 -32.91
CA SER A 70 -9.94 -24.10 -33.64
C SER A 70 -10.91 -23.35 -34.58
N ASP A 71 -10.71 -22.05 -34.80
CA ASP A 71 -11.59 -21.20 -35.62
C ASP A 71 -13.06 -21.18 -35.16
N ARG A 72 -13.32 -21.50 -33.88
CA ARG A 72 -14.68 -21.56 -33.30
C ARG A 72 -15.13 -20.22 -32.71
N LEU A 73 -14.25 -19.23 -32.64
CA LEU A 73 -14.55 -17.90 -32.14
C LEU A 73 -14.68 -16.91 -33.31
N GLN A 74 -15.90 -16.41 -33.51
CA GLN A 74 -16.23 -15.41 -34.53
C GLN A 74 -16.84 -14.19 -33.87
N THR A 75 -16.64 -13.03 -34.48
CA THR A 75 -17.24 -11.79 -34.04
C THR A 75 -17.65 -10.96 -35.25
N ILE A 76 -18.43 -9.92 -34.98
CA ILE A 76 -18.96 -9.02 -35.98
C ILE A 76 -18.41 -7.63 -35.67
N ASP A 77 -17.81 -6.97 -36.66
CA ASP A 77 -17.31 -5.60 -36.51
C ASP A 77 -18.46 -4.57 -36.46
N ALA A 78 -18.11 -3.29 -36.30
CA ALA A 78 -19.09 -2.20 -36.28
C ALA A 78 -19.78 -1.97 -37.64
N GLN A 79 -19.30 -2.62 -38.70
CA GLN A 79 -19.78 -2.56 -40.07
C GLN A 79 -20.55 -3.83 -40.47
N GLU A 80 -20.89 -4.68 -39.49
CA GLU A 80 -21.60 -5.95 -39.69
C GLU A 80 -20.83 -7.02 -40.47
N HIS A 81 -19.50 -6.89 -40.59
CA HIS A 81 -18.67 -7.95 -41.17
C HIS A 81 -18.32 -8.99 -40.12
N GLU A 82 -18.65 -10.24 -40.42
CA GLU A 82 -18.24 -11.38 -39.64
C GLU A 82 -16.78 -11.73 -39.94
N PHE A 83 -15.96 -11.89 -38.89
CA PHE A 83 -14.60 -12.34 -39.01
C PHE A 83 -14.23 -13.31 -37.88
N LYS A 84 -13.23 -14.16 -38.15
CA LYS A 84 -12.65 -15.07 -37.16
C LYS A 84 -11.73 -14.27 -36.24
N VAL A 85 -11.93 -14.43 -34.94
CA VAL A 85 -11.10 -13.77 -33.93
C VAL A 85 -9.74 -14.47 -33.89
N ALA A 86 -8.65 -13.73 -34.09
CA ALA A 86 -7.29 -14.23 -33.92
C ALA A 86 -6.79 -14.00 -32.47
N LEU A 87 -5.74 -14.71 -32.06
CA LEU A 87 -5.15 -14.57 -30.72
C LEU A 87 -4.64 -13.13 -30.45
N GLU A 88 -4.23 -12.44 -31.51
CA GLU A 88 -3.74 -11.06 -31.48
C GLU A 88 -4.85 -10.02 -31.28
N ASP A 89 -6.09 -10.37 -31.61
CA ASP A 89 -7.26 -9.52 -31.40
C ASP A 89 -7.71 -9.49 -29.94
N ILE A 90 -7.29 -10.48 -29.15
CA ILE A 90 -7.63 -10.60 -27.72
C ILE A 90 -6.53 -9.97 -26.88
N ARG A 91 -6.80 -8.78 -26.35
CA ARG A 91 -5.92 -8.08 -25.42
C ARG A 91 -6.57 -7.87 -24.07
N ILE A 92 -5.78 -8.06 -23.02
CA ILE A 92 -6.24 -8.10 -21.64
C ILE A 92 -5.57 -6.98 -20.85
N ARG A 93 -6.40 -6.21 -20.13
CA ARG A 93 -5.91 -5.25 -19.14
C ARG A 93 -5.86 -5.93 -17.78
N LYS A 94 -4.76 -5.74 -17.06
CA LYS A 94 -4.58 -6.27 -15.70
C LYS A 94 -4.91 -5.17 -14.69
N ASN A 95 -5.66 -5.51 -13.65
CA ASN A 95 -5.84 -4.62 -12.50
C ASN A 95 -4.68 -4.84 -11.52
N ASN A 96 -3.85 -3.81 -11.34
CA ASN A 96 -2.67 -3.87 -10.48
C ASN A 96 -2.94 -3.48 -9.02
N TRP A 97 -4.20 -3.32 -8.63
CA TRP A 97 -4.59 -2.91 -7.27
C TRP A 97 -3.94 -3.77 -6.18
N LEU A 98 -3.90 -5.09 -6.36
CA LEU A 98 -3.33 -5.99 -5.35
C LEU A 98 -1.83 -5.74 -5.14
N ALA A 99 -1.09 -5.49 -6.22
CA ALA A 99 0.33 -5.15 -6.15
C ALA A 99 0.56 -3.80 -5.48
N THR A 100 -0.26 -2.79 -5.81
CA THR A 100 -0.23 -1.49 -5.13
C THR A 100 -0.53 -1.65 -3.63
N LYS A 101 -1.58 -2.39 -3.28
CA LYS A 101 -1.96 -2.65 -1.89
C LYS A 101 -0.83 -3.34 -1.11
N ALA A 102 -0.19 -4.35 -1.70
CA ALA A 102 0.94 -5.03 -1.09
C ALA A 102 2.13 -4.08 -0.85
N ARG A 103 2.41 -3.19 -1.79
CA ARG A 103 3.44 -2.15 -1.64
C ARG A 103 3.10 -1.18 -0.51
N GLU A 104 1.87 -0.67 -0.45
CA GLU A 104 1.42 0.23 0.62
C GLU A 104 1.50 -0.45 2.00
N LEU A 105 1.08 -1.71 2.11
CA LEU A 105 1.20 -2.48 3.35
C LEU A 105 2.66 -2.73 3.75
N THR A 106 3.54 -2.99 2.78
CA THR A 106 4.98 -3.15 3.05
C THR A 106 5.58 -1.86 3.60
N MET A 107 5.23 -0.71 3.01
CA MET A 107 5.63 0.60 3.53
C MET A 107 5.05 0.86 4.92
N ALA A 108 3.79 0.47 5.16
CA ALA A 108 3.15 0.58 6.47
C ALA A 108 3.90 -0.21 7.55
N VAL A 109 4.48 -1.38 7.24
CA VAL A 109 5.31 -2.13 8.21
C VAL A 109 6.56 -1.33 8.62
N PHE A 110 7.30 -0.78 7.66
CA PHE A 110 8.47 0.06 7.96
C PHE A 110 8.10 1.33 8.71
N GLN A 111 6.98 1.96 8.34
CA GLN A 111 6.48 3.15 9.02
C GLN A 111 6.01 2.85 10.44
N ALA A 112 5.35 1.71 10.66
CA ALA A 112 4.95 1.24 11.99
C ALA A 112 6.15 0.99 12.90
N PHE A 113 7.24 0.45 12.35
CA PHE A 113 8.51 0.32 13.08
C PHE A 113 9.06 1.69 13.50
N GLY A 114 9.15 2.66 12.58
CA GLY A 114 9.60 4.01 12.88
C GLY A 114 8.69 4.74 13.89
N PHE A 115 7.37 4.54 13.77
CA PHE A 115 6.38 5.06 14.71
C PHE A 115 6.57 4.46 16.11
N GLY A 116 6.81 3.14 16.21
CA GLY A 116 7.11 2.46 17.46
C GLY A 116 8.37 2.99 18.14
N LEU A 117 9.45 3.23 17.38
CA LEU A 117 10.66 3.88 17.89
C LEU A 117 10.35 5.30 18.41
N GLY A 118 9.58 6.09 17.65
CA GLY A 118 9.14 7.42 18.06
C GLY A 118 8.38 7.41 19.38
N LEU A 119 7.41 6.50 19.52
CA LEU A 119 6.67 6.32 20.77
C LEU A 119 7.58 5.89 21.93
N GLY A 120 8.55 5.01 21.69
CA GLY A 120 9.54 4.60 22.69
C GLY A 120 10.36 5.79 23.21
N PHE A 121 10.89 6.63 22.32
CA PHE A 121 11.61 7.85 22.70
C PHE A 121 10.72 8.89 23.38
N LEU A 122 9.47 9.00 22.96
CA LEU A 122 8.49 9.90 23.57
C LEU A 122 8.20 9.47 25.02
N CYS A 123 7.90 8.18 25.23
CA CYS A 123 7.61 7.61 26.54
C CYS A 123 8.81 7.72 27.48
N THR A 124 10.00 7.33 27.04
CA THR A 124 11.23 7.47 27.84
C THR A 124 11.51 8.94 28.17
N GLY A 125 11.37 9.84 27.19
CA GLY A 125 11.54 11.27 27.38
C GLY A 125 10.57 11.88 28.41
N LEU A 126 9.30 11.44 28.38
CA LEU A 126 8.27 11.84 29.35
C LEU A 126 8.59 11.30 30.75
N LEU A 127 8.93 10.02 30.87
CA LEU A 127 9.27 9.39 32.16
C LEU A 127 10.48 10.05 32.81
N SER A 128 11.55 10.33 32.05
CA SER A 128 12.73 11.04 32.55
C SER A 128 12.39 12.47 33.01
N ARG A 129 11.43 13.13 32.36
CA ARG A 129 10.98 14.47 32.76
C ARG A 129 10.18 14.42 34.07
N LEU A 130 9.30 13.44 34.21
CA LEU A 130 8.49 13.23 35.41
C LEU A 130 9.36 12.84 36.62
N SER A 131 10.35 11.97 36.43
CA SER A 131 11.28 11.58 37.50
C SER A 131 12.15 12.76 37.94
N ALA A 132 12.66 13.55 37.00
CA ALA A 132 13.41 14.78 37.32
C ALA A 132 12.55 15.83 38.05
N PHE A 133 11.27 15.92 37.73
CA PHE A 133 10.33 16.80 38.44
C PHE A 133 10.15 16.34 39.90
N LYS A 134 9.87 15.05 40.11
CA LYS A 134 9.67 14.47 41.44
C LYS A 134 10.91 14.59 42.33
N SER A 135 12.10 14.40 41.76
CA SER A 135 13.37 14.55 42.49
C SER A 135 13.64 16.00 42.90
N GLY A 136 13.27 16.97 42.05
CA GLY A 136 13.39 18.39 42.37
C GLY A 136 12.42 18.86 43.46
N GLU A 137 11.20 18.32 43.50
CA GLU A 137 10.25 18.61 44.60
C GLU A 137 10.74 18.07 45.94
N LYS A 138 11.33 16.85 45.96
CA LYS A 138 11.87 16.26 47.17
C LYS A 138 13.01 17.11 47.75
N GLN A 139 13.94 17.53 46.91
CA GLN A 139 15.08 18.36 47.32
C GLN A 139 14.64 19.74 47.84
N ARG A 140 13.57 20.32 47.30
CA ARG A 140 13.01 21.60 47.75
C ARG A 140 12.27 21.52 49.10
N ARG A 141 11.81 20.33 49.50
CA ARG A 141 11.21 20.09 50.83
C ARG A 141 12.26 19.80 51.90
N GLU A 142 13.46 19.36 51.50
CA GLU A 142 14.55 18.98 52.40
C GLU A 142 15.60 20.09 52.57
N SER A 143 15.54 21.19 51.80
CA SER A 143 16.31 22.41 52.06
C SER A 143 15.53 23.34 53.02
N PRO A 144 16.06 23.62 54.23
CA PRO A 144 15.44 24.52 55.21
C PRO A 144 15.48 26.00 54.77
#